data_AF-A0A453KIW8-F1
#
_entry.id   AF-A0A453KIW8-F1
#
_cell.length_a   1.000
_cell.length_b   1.000
_cell.length_c   1.000
_cell.angle_alpha   90.00
_cell.angle_beta   90.00
_cell.angle_gamma   90.00
#
_symmetry.space_group_name_H-M   'P 1'
#
loop_
_entity.id
_entity.type
_entity.pdbx_description
1 polymer ?
#
loop_
_entity_poly.entity_id
_entity_poly.type
_entity_poly.pdbx_seq_one_letter_code
_entity_poly.pdbx_strand_id
1 'polypeptide(L)'
;SSKLLRAARQVFDFADRYRGSYSDSLSSVVCPFYCSYSGYKDELLWAATWLHLASSPSPSSQSVYMTYINSNGHTLGGEQDAYTVSWDDKRAATKVLLSKVFLQNRVESLRPYKAHADKYICSLVPGAGGFQSQYTPGGLLFTERDSNMEYVTSTAFLLLTYAKYLSSTGGAASCGSTAVTPSTLVSLAKKQVDYILGANPAGMSYMVGFGARYPRRVHHRGASMPSVHDHPARIGCDEGFHYLHSSDPDRNVLVGAVVGGPDQSDSYSDSRDNYAQAEPSTYTNAPLVGALAFFTGAR
;
A
#
# COMPACT_ATOMS: atom_id res chain seq x y z
N SER A 1 -6.84 8.66 -22.44
CA SER A 1 -6.72 7.20 -22.26
C SER A 1 -5.73 6.56 -23.24
N SER A 2 -5.90 6.69 -24.57
CA SER A 2 -5.04 6.02 -25.58
C SER A 2 -3.53 6.32 -25.49
N LYS A 3 -3.15 7.57 -25.20
CA LYS A 3 -1.74 7.97 -25.01
C LYS A 3 -1.07 7.23 -23.84
N LEU A 4 -1.79 7.10 -22.72
CA LEU A 4 -1.29 6.39 -21.52
C LEU A 4 -1.14 4.90 -21.78
N LEU A 5 -2.14 4.27 -22.41
CA LEU A 5 -2.07 2.85 -22.75
C LEU A 5 -0.89 2.56 -23.70
N ARG A 6 -0.66 3.41 -24.71
CA ARG A 6 0.48 3.28 -25.62
C ARG A 6 1.81 3.34 -24.87
N ALA A 7 1.98 4.33 -24.00
CA ALA A 7 3.19 4.48 -23.18
C ALA A 7 3.39 3.27 -22.25
N ALA A 8 2.31 2.79 -21.60
CA ALA A 8 2.38 1.62 -20.71
C ALA A 8 2.84 0.36 -21.45
N ARG A 9 2.39 0.14 -22.69
CA ARG A 9 2.88 -0.97 -23.53
C ARG A 9 4.37 -0.84 -23.83
N GLN A 10 4.82 0.35 -24.22
CA GLN A 10 6.23 0.61 -24.51
C GLN A 10 7.13 0.41 -23.29
N VAL A 11 6.70 0.86 -22.11
CA VAL A 11 7.45 0.67 -20.85
C VAL A 11 7.50 -0.80 -20.46
N PHE A 12 6.40 -1.53 -20.60
CA PHE A 12 6.38 -2.97 -20.35
C PHE A 12 7.30 -3.73 -21.31
N ASP A 13 7.22 -3.45 -22.61
CA ASP A 13 8.06 -4.11 -23.62
C ASP A 13 9.55 -3.84 -23.36
N PHE A 14 9.89 -2.62 -22.90
CA PHE A 14 11.25 -2.29 -22.48
C PHE A 14 11.67 -3.08 -21.24
N ALA A 15 10.86 -3.08 -20.18
CA ALA A 15 11.17 -3.78 -18.93
C ALA A 15 11.29 -5.31 -19.10
N ASP A 16 10.42 -5.90 -19.91
CA ASP A 16 10.45 -7.34 -20.18
C ASP A 16 11.64 -7.77 -21.04
N ARG A 17 12.07 -6.90 -21.97
CA ARG A 17 13.23 -7.13 -22.84
C ARG A 17 14.55 -6.95 -22.10
N TYR A 18 14.65 -5.96 -21.22
CA TYR A 18 15.87 -5.60 -20.50
C TYR A 18 15.68 -5.80 -18.99
N ARG A 19 15.67 -7.08 -18.60
CA ARG A 19 15.34 -7.49 -17.24
C ARG A 19 16.50 -7.22 -16.27
N GLY A 20 16.19 -6.56 -15.16
CA GLY A 20 17.12 -6.25 -14.08
C GLY A 20 16.48 -5.30 -13.07
N SER A 21 16.98 -5.31 -11.83
CA SER A 21 16.51 -4.36 -10.85
C SER A 21 17.08 -2.99 -11.18
N TYR A 22 16.25 -1.94 -11.14
CA TYR A 22 16.72 -0.61 -11.53
C TYR A 22 17.87 -0.10 -10.63
N SER A 23 17.86 -0.51 -9.35
CA SER A 23 18.91 -0.20 -8.38
C SER A 23 20.21 -0.95 -8.63
N ASP A 24 20.26 -1.98 -9.49
CA ASP A 24 21.52 -2.63 -9.87
C ASP A 24 22.43 -1.62 -10.60
N SER A 25 21.84 -0.77 -11.45
CA SER A 25 22.56 0.26 -12.21
C SER A 25 22.58 1.62 -11.51
N LEU A 26 21.59 1.91 -10.67
CA LEU A 26 21.39 3.24 -10.06
C LEU A 26 21.60 3.27 -8.54
N SER A 27 22.15 2.21 -7.95
CA SER A 27 22.36 2.11 -6.49
C SER A 27 23.02 3.33 -5.88
N SER A 28 24.02 3.92 -6.54
CA SER A 28 24.75 5.10 -6.04
C SER A 28 23.90 6.35 -5.84
N VAL A 29 22.72 6.44 -6.46
CA VAL A 29 21.82 7.59 -6.36
C VAL A 29 20.47 7.27 -5.72
N VAL A 30 20.06 5.99 -5.70
CA VAL A 30 18.74 5.60 -5.16
C VAL A 30 18.81 4.85 -3.84
N CYS A 31 19.94 4.20 -3.53
CA CYS A 31 20.13 3.53 -2.26
C CYS A 31 20.82 4.46 -1.26
N PRO A 32 20.46 4.40 0.04
CA PRO A 32 19.55 3.44 0.68
C PRO A 32 18.06 3.84 0.67
N PHE A 33 17.63 4.79 -0.15
CA PHE A 33 16.27 5.35 -0.08
C PHE A 33 15.19 4.44 -0.67
N TYR A 34 15.34 4.04 -1.94
CA TYR A 34 14.35 3.22 -2.67
C TYR A 34 15.05 2.09 -3.44
N CYS A 35 15.87 1.28 -2.78
CA CYS A 35 16.45 0.11 -3.44
C CYS A 35 15.36 -0.88 -3.85
N SER A 36 15.52 -1.56 -4.99
CA SER A 36 14.64 -2.67 -5.36
C SER A 36 15.03 -3.90 -4.54
N TYR A 37 14.28 -4.17 -3.46
CA TYR A 37 14.56 -5.26 -2.54
C TYR A 37 13.85 -6.55 -2.97
N SER A 38 12.61 -6.45 -3.43
CA SER A 38 11.80 -7.55 -4.00
C SER A 38 12.29 -8.00 -5.39
N GLY A 39 12.99 -7.13 -6.10
CA GLY A 39 13.42 -7.32 -7.48
C GLY A 39 12.52 -6.58 -8.48
N TYR A 40 12.47 -7.09 -9.72
CA TYR A 40 11.63 -6.55 -10.81
C TYR A 40 10.51 -7.53 -11.24
N LYS A 41 10.50 -8.74 -10.68
CA LYS A 41 9.70 -9.86 -11.20
C LYS A 41 8.22 -9.66 -10.92
N ASP A 42 7.89 -9.22 -9.71
CA ASP A 42 6.51 -8.94 -9.34
C ASP A 42 5.98 -7.70 -10.07
N GLU A 43 6.82 -6.72 -10.41
CA GLU A 43 6.48 -5.58 -11.26
C GLU A 43 6.09 -6.02 -12.66
N LEU A 44 6.81 -6.96 -13.28
CA LEU A 44 6.45 -7.48 -14.61
C LEU A 44 5.08 -8.17 -14.57
N LEU A 45 4.82 -8.98 -13.55
CA LEU A 45 3.54 -9.66 -13.41
C LEU A 45 2.40 -8.68 -13.09
N TRP A 46 2.66 -7.69 -12.24
CA TRP A 46 1.75 -6.59 -11.92
C TRP A 46 1.40 -5.77 -13.17
N ALA A 47 2.41 -5.37 -13.95
CA ALA A 47 2.25 -4.59 -15.16
C ALA A 47 1.49 -5.37 -16.25
N ALA A 48 1.84 -6.64 -16.47
CA ALA A 48 1.10 -7.51 -17.39
C ALA A 48 -0.38 -7.63 -16.98
N THR A 49 -0.66 -7.75 -15.68
CA THR A 49 -2.03 -7.81 -15.15
C THR A 49 -2.81 -6.53 -15.46
N TRP A 50 -2.24 -5.35 -15.18
CA TRP A 50 -2.90 -4.08 -15.50
C TRP A 50 -3.07 -3.87 -17.01
N LEU A 51 -2.08 -4.21 -17.82
CA LEU A 51 -2.17 -4.12 -19.27
C LEU A 51 -3.23 -5.07 -19.82
N HIS A 52 -3.37 -6.28 -19.27
CA HIS A 52 -4.46 -7.18 -19.61
C HIS A 52 -5.82 -6.52 -19.33
N LEU A 53 -6.01 -5.97 -18.13
CA LEU A 53 -7.27 -5.31 -17.74
C LEU A 53 -7.57 -4.04 -18.56
N ALA A 54 -6.54 -3.30 -18.97
CA ALA A 54 -6.69 -2.04 -19.70
C ALA A 54 -6.84 -2.20 -21.23
N SER A 55 -6.40 -3.33 -21.79
CA SER A 55 -6.36 -3.56 -23.25
C SER A 55 -7.39 -4.55 -23.77
N SER A 56 -7.97 -5.37 -22.90
CA SER A 56 -8.83 -6.47 -23.34
C SER A 56 -10.30 -6.00 -23.46
N PRO A 57 -11.02 -6.39 -24.52
CA PRO A 57 -12.45 -6.11 -24.65
C PRO A 57 -13.27 -6.71 -23.49
N SER A 58 -12.76 -7.80 -22.91
CA SER A 58 -13.25 -8.45 -21.69
C SER A 58 -12.07 -8.94 -20.84
N PRO A 59 -12.17 -8.95 -19.50
CA PRO A 59 -11.19 -9.60 -18.62
C PRO A 59 -11.00 -11.11 -18.87
N SER A 60 -11.90 -11.75 -19.61
CA SER A 60 -11.77 -13.16 -20.02
C SER A 60 -11.06 -13.36 -21.35
N SER A 61 -10.73 -12.29 -22.09
CA SER A 61 -10.11 -12.40 -23.40
C SER A 61 -8.67 -12.90 -23.29
N GLN A 62 -8.30 -13.84 -24.18
CA GLN A 62 -6.92 -14.29 -24.32
C GLN A 62 -6.07 -13.20 -25.01
N SER A 63 -5.73 -12.15 -24.27
CA SER A 63 -4.81 -11.12 -24.76
C SER A 63 -3.36 -11.59 -24.67
N VAL A 64 -2.46 -10.91 -25.39
CA VAL A 64 -1.01 -11.17 -25.30
C VAL A 64 -0.52 -11.14 -23.84
N TYR A 65 -1.10 -10.29 -23.01
CA TYR A 65 -0.78 -10.18 -21.59
C TYR A 65 -1.36 -11.33 -20.76
N MET A 66 -2.55 -11.85 -21.09
CA MET A 66 -3.05 -13.06 -20.44
C MET A 66 -2.17 -14.28 -20.78
N THR A 67 -1.74 -14.41 -22.03
CA THR A 67 -0.75 -15.42 -22.42
C THR A 67 0.55 -15.23 -21.64
N TYR A 68 1.05 -13.99 -21.53
CA TYR A 68 2.25 -13.68 -20.75
C TYR A 68 2.11 -14.10 -19.27
N ILE A 69 0.99 -13.77 -18.62
CA ILE A 69 0.70 -14.13 -17.22
C ILE A 69 0.70 -15.65 -17.05
N ASN A 70 0.06 -16.39 -17.95
CA ASN A 70 0.02 -17.85 -17.88
C ASN A 70 1.40 -18.49 -18.11
N SER A 71 2.19 -17.96 -19.03
CA SER A 71 3.52 -18.52 -19.37
C SER A 71 4.62 -18.15 -18.38
N ASN A 72 4.54 -16.97 -17.76
CA ASN A 72 5.60 -16.43 -16.89
C ASN A 72 5.22 -16.39 -15.41
N GLY A 73 3.96 -16.62 -15.06
CA GLY A 73 3.46 -16.49 -13.68
C GLY A 73 4.30 -17.26 -12.66
N HIS A 74 4.63 -18.51 -12.95
CA HIS A 74 5.47 -19.35 -12.09
C HIS A 74 6.86 -18.73 -11.84
N THR A 75 7.55 -18.31 -12.91
CA THR A 75 8.92 -17.77 -12.83
C THR A 75 8.99 -16.35 -12.25
N LEU A 76 7.88 -15.60 -12.32
CA LEU A 76 7.73 -14.25 -11.79
C LEU A 76 7.12 -14.21 -10.38
N GLY A 77 7.02 -15.34 -9.68
CA GLY A 77 6.59 -15.37 -8.27
C GLY A 77 5.07 -15.38 -8.07
N GLY A 78 4.29 -15.70 -9.11
CA GLY A 78 2.84 -15.85 -9.04
C GLY A 78 2.39 -16.94 -8.07
N GLU A 79 3.21 -17.97 -7.85
CA GLU A 79 2.96 -19.09 -6.94
C GLU A 79 3.67 -18.99 -5.58
N GLN A 80 4.41 -17.90 -5.35
CA GLN A 80 5.09 -17.69 -4.07
C GLN A 80 4.17 -16.94 -3.11
N ASP A 81 4.01 -17.44 -1.88
CA ASP A 81 3.25 -16.72 -0.87
C ASP A 81 3.90 -15.36 -0.54
N ALA A 82 3.09 -14.33 -0.40
CA ALA A 82 3.51 -12.99 -0.01
C ALA A 82 2.54 -12.46 1.05
N TYR A 83 3.09 -11.89 2.12
CA TYR A 83 2.36 -11.53 3.33
C TYR A 83 2.36 -10.03 3.64
N THR A 84 2.97 -9.24 2.76
CA THR A 84 3.03 -7.78 2.82
C THR A 84 2.75 -7.19 1.44
N VAL A 85 2.40 -5.91 1.40
CA VAL A 85 2.25 -5.10 0.18
C VAL A 85 2.87 -3.75 0.45
N SER A 86 3.76 -3.32 -0.44
CA SER A 86 4.46 -2.05 -0.33
C SER A 86 4.69 -1.43 -1.71
N TRP A 87 5.33 -0.26 -1.74
CA TRP A 87 5.84 0.34 -2.96
C TRP A 87 6.89 -0.55 -3.66
N ASP A 88 7.52 -1.48 -2.95
CA ASP A 88 8.56 -2.41 -3.45
C ASP A 88 7.99 -3.79 -3.80
N ASP A 89 7.09 -4.38 -3.01
CA ASP A 89 6.53 -5.72 -3.28
C ASP A 89 5.03 -5.70 -3.63
N LYS A 90 4.71 -6.15 -4.84
CA LYS A 90 3.36 -6.16 -5.44
C LYS A 90 2.79 -7.56 -5.52
N ARG A 91 3.45 -8.59 -4.99
CA ARG A 91 3.04 -9.99 -5.15
C ARG A 91 1.64 -10.26 -4.60
N ALA A 92 1.35 -9.82 -3.38
CA ALA A 92 0.02 -10.01 -2.77
C ALA A 92 -1.07 -9.20 -3.49
N ALA A 93 -0.78 -7.95 -3.87
CA ALA A 93 -1.69 -7.11 -4.64
C ALA A 93 -2.02 -7.72 -6.03
N THR A 94 -1.01 -8.26 -6.71
CA THR A 94 -1.16 -8.92 -8.02
C THR A 94 -2.05 -10.16 -7.92
N LYS A 95 -1.87 -10.97 -6.88
CA LYS A 95 -2.70 -12.16 -6.62
C LYS A 95 -4.16 -11.79 -6.37
N VAL A 96 -4.41 -10.77 -5.56
CA VAL A 96 -5.77 -10.24 -5.33
C VAL A 96 -6.36 -9.70 -6.64
N LEU A 97 -5.58 -8.99 -7.46
CA LEU A 97 -6.06 -8.47 -8.74
C LEU A 97 -6.43 -9.59 -9.74
N LEU A 98 -5.58 -10.61 -9.88
CA LEU A 98 -5.86 -11.76 -10.74
C LEU A 98 -6.99 -12.65 -10.20
N SER A 99 -7.17 -12.71 -8.88
CA SER A 99 -8.30 -13.42 -8.26
C SER A 99 -9.65 -12.84 -8.70
N LYS A 100 -9.73 -11.53 -8.98
CA LYS A 100 -10.93 -10.91 -9.57
C LYS A 100 -11.30 -11.58 -10.89
N VAL A 101 -10.31 -11.77 -11.77
CA VAL A 101 -10.52 -12.35 -13.10
C VAL A 101 -10.99 -13.79 -12.96
N PHE A 102 -10.36 -14.58 -12.09
CA PHE A 102 -10.80 -15.92 -11.75
C PHE A 102 -12.25 -15.94 -11.23
N LEU A 103 -12.56 -15.15 -10.20
CA LEU A 103 -13.87 -15.14 -9.55
C LEU A 103 -14.99 -14.75 -10.53
N GLN A 104 -14.78 -13.69 -11.31
CA GLN A 104 -15.82 -13.12 -12.17
C GLN A 104 -15.98 -13.87 -13.50
N ASN A 105 -14.91 -14.48 -14.01
CA ASN A 105 -14.90 -15.06 -15.37
C ASN A 105 -14.59 -16.56 -15.40
N ARG A 106 -14.29 -17.18 -14.25
CA ARG A 106 -13.94 -18.61 -14.12
C ARG A 106 -12.76 -19.04 -15.00
N VAL A 107 -11.76 -18.18 -15.13
CA VAL A 107 -10.51 -18.49 -15.85
C VAL A 107 -9.66 -19.42 -14.99
N GLU A 108 -9.76 -20.73 -15.21
CA GLU A 108 -9.18 -21.76 -14.33
C GLU A 108 -7.66 -21.68 -14.16
N SER A 109 -6.93 -21.21 -15.17
CA SER A 109 -5.48 -20.98 -15.05
C SER A 109 -5.12 -19.96 -13.97
N LEU A 110 -6.08 -19.13 -13.54
CA LEU A 110 -5.90 -18.14 -12.48
C LEU A 110 -6.31 -18.62 -11.09
N ARG A 111 -6.78 -19.87 -10.94
CA ARG A 111 -7.13 -20.47 -9.65
C ARG A 111 -6.00 -20.40 -8.62
N PRO A 112 -4.71 -20.63 -8.95
CA PRO A 112 -3.63 -20.49 -7.97
C PRO A 112 -3.56 -19.09 -7.36
N TYR A 113 -3.75 -18.03 -8.15
CA TYR A 113 -3.72 -16.65 -7.63
C TYR A 113 -4.82 -16.38 -6.60
N LYS A 114 -6.01 -16.96 -6.78
CA LYS A 114 -7.07 -16.94 -5.76
C LYS A 114 -6.67 -17.66 -4.48
N ALA A 115 -6.01 -18.81 -4.58
CA ALA A 115 -5.53 -19.55 -3.42
C ALA A 115 -4.45 -18.78 -2.64
N HIS A 116 -3.52 -18.13 -3.34
CA HIS A 116 -2.51 -17.29 -2.69
C HIS A 116 -3.08 -15.97 -2.15
N ALA A 117 -4.10 -15.40 -2.79
CA ALA A 117 -4.86 -14.28 -2.24
C ALA A 117 -5.56 -14.68 -0.93
N ASP A 118 -6.14 -15.88 -0.86
CA ASP A 118 -6.70 -16.41 0.39
C ASP A 118 -5.64 -16.51 1.48
N LYS A 119 -4.49 -17.12 1.21
CA LYS A 119 -3.40 -17.23 2.20
C LYS A 119 -2.94 -15.88 2.75
N TYR A 120 -2.82 -14.86 1.90
CA TYR A 120 -2.54 -13.50 2.36
C TYR A 120 -3.62 -13.00 3.33
N ILE A 121 -4.89 -13.16 3.00
CA ILE A 121 -6.00 -12.77 3.87
C ILE A 121 -5.99 -13.54 5.19
N CYS A 122 -5.77 -14.85 5.13
CA CYS A 122 -5.72 -15.70 6.30
C CYS A 122 -4.58 -15.32 7.25
N SER A 123 -3.44 -14.85 6.72
CA SER A 123 -2.34 -14.37 7.55
C SER A 123 -2.68 -13.14 8.40
N LEU A 124 -3.64 -12.33 7.96
CA LEU A 124 -3.99 -11.04 8.56
C LEU A 124 -5.11 -11.12 9.60
N VAL A 125 -5.97 -12.14 9.53
CA VAL A 125 -7.23 -12.17 10.29
C VAL A 125 -7.04 -12.98 11.58
N PRO A 126 -7.12 -12.34 12.77
CA PRO A 126 -6.99 -13.05 14.03
C PRO A 126 -7.99 -14.20 14.16
N GLY A 127 -7.49 -15.38 14.49
CA GLY A 127 -8.29 -16.61 14.63
C GLY A 127 -8.54 -17.38 13.33
N ALA A 128 -8.15 -16.86 12.16
CA ALA A 128 -8.18 -17.61 10.92
C ALA A 128 -7.05 -18.64 10.86
N GLY A 129 -7.27 -19.76 10.15
CA GLY A 129 -6.22 -20.74 9.89
C GLY A 129 -5.10 -20.14 9.04
N GLY A 130 -3.88 -20.08 9.57
CA GLY A 130 -2.73 -19.45 8.91
C GLY A 130 -2.43 -18.02 9.37
N PHE A 131 -3.12 -17.51 10.39
CA PHE A 131 -2.81 -16.21 11.02
C PHE A 131 -1.36 -16.14 11.50
N GLN A 132 -0.66 -15.06 11.12
CA GLN A 132 0.76 -14.84 11.47
C GLN A 132 1.14 -13.36 11.59
N SER A 133 0.28 -12.43 11.18
CA SER A 133 0.56 -11.00 11.30
C SER A 133 0.58 -10.54 12.77
N GLN A 134 1.35 -9.50 13.02
CA GLN A 134 1.46 -8.89 14.35
C GLN A 134 0.55 -7.67 14.44
N TYR A 135 0.00 -7.43 15.62
CA TYR A 135 -0.79 -6.26 15.94
C TYR A 135 -0.29 -5.64 17.24
N THR A 136 -0.29 -4.32 17.32
CA THR A 136 -0.05 -3.60 18.57
C THR A 136 -1.14 -3.92 19.61
N PRO A 137 -0.91 -3.66 20.91
CA PRO A 137 -1.97 -3.76 21.93
C PRO A 137 -3.26 -3.00 21.58
N GLY A 138 -3.14 -1.84 20.93
CA GLY A 138 -4.25 -1.02 20.43
C GLY A 138 -4.91 -1.54 19.15
N GLY A 139 -4.39 -2.61 18.54
CA GLY A 139 -4.99 -3.28 17.38
C GLY A 139 -4.58 -2.73 16.02
N LEU A 140 -3.48 -1.99 15.92
CA LEU A 140 -2.87 -1.58 14.65
C LEU A 140 -2.04 -2.73 14.08
N LEU A 141 -2.18 -3.02 12.79
CA LEU A 141 -1.28 -3.95 12.09
C LEU A 141 0.15 -3.43 12.20
N PHE A 142 1.09 -4.27 12.63
CA PHE A 142 2.48 -3.89 12.83
C PHE A 142 3.40 -4.81 12.02
N THR A 143 4.02 -4.25 10.98
CA THR A 143 4.87 -4.99 10.03
C THR A 143 6.32 -4.54 10.14
N GLU A 144 6.55 -3.24 10.19
CA GLU A 144 7.88 -2.63 10.24
C GLU A 144 7.95 -1.55 11.32
N ARG A 145 9.16 -1.23 11.76
CA ARG A 145 9.37 -0.18 12.78
C ARG A 145 9.22 1.23 12.22
N ASP A 146 9.76 1.43 11.03
CA ASP A 146 9.80 2.72 10.37
C ASP A 146 8.69 2.76 9.32
N SER A 147 7.92 3.84 9.28
CA SER A 147 6.86 4.04 8.28
C SER A 147 5.81 2.91 8.22
N ASN A 148 5.48 2.29 9.36
CA ASN A 148 4.54 1.16 9.45
C ASN A 148 3.17 1.45 8.78
N MET A 149 2.73 2.71 8.77
CA MET A 149 1.46 3.11 8.15
C MET A 149 1.37 2.81 6.64
N GLU A 150 2.48 2.63 5.94
CA GLU A 150 2.47 2.09 4.57
C GLU A 150 1.74 0.74 4.52
N TYR A 151 2.15 -0.20 5.37
CA TYR A 151 1.60 -1.55 5.41
C TYR A 151 0.16 -1.58 5.92
N VAL A 152 -0.16 -0.70 6.87
CA VAL A 152 -1.52 -0.54 7.40
C VAL A 152 -2.47 -0.10 6.30
N THR A 153 -2.11 0.97 5.58
CA THR A 153 -2.97 1.57 4.54
C THR A 153 -3.07 0.69 3.30
N SER A 154 -1.96 0.08 2.85
CA SER A 154 -1.95 -0.85 1.71
C SER A 154 -2.78 -2.10 2.00
N THR A 155 -2.66 -2.66 3.21
CA THR A 155 -3.44 -3.81 3.66
C THR A 155 -4.93 -3.47 3.77
N ALA A 156 -5.28 -2.34 4.40
CA ALA A 156 -6.67 -1.91 4.51
C ALA A 156 -7.33 -1.77 3.13
N PHE A 157 -6.63 -1.15 2.17
CA PHE A 157 -7.12 -1.05 0.79
C PHE A 157 -7.30 -2.42 0.13
N LEU A 158 -6.34 -3.33 0.32
CA LEU A 158 -6.39 -4.64 -0.33
C LEU A 158 -7.45 -5.56 0.28
N LEU A 159 -7.66 -5.51 1.59
CA LEU A 159 -8.78 -6.17 2.29
C LEU A 159 -10.12 -5.76 1.69
N LEU A 160 -10.34 -4.45 1.51
CA LEU A 160 -11.58 -3.91 0.92
C LEU A 160 -11.74 -4.29 -0.55
N THR A 161 -10.65 -4.22 -1.31
CA THR A 161 -10.63 -4.64 -2.71
C THR A 161 -11.04 -6.11 -2.85
N TYR A 162 -10.46 -6.97 -2.02
CA TYR A 162 -10.75 -8.39 -2.07
C TYR A 162 -12.16 -8.73 -1.56
N ALA A 163 -12.62 -8.05 -0.50
CA ALA A 163 -14.00 -8.13 -0.03
C ALA A 163 -14.99 -7.82 -1.16
N LYS A 164 -14.74 -6.79 -1.95
CA LYS A 164 -15.58 -6.44 -3.10
C LYS A 164 -15.61 -7.55 -4.15
N TYR A 165 -14.46 -8.18 -4.44
CA TYR A 165 -14.40 -9.29 -5.40
C TYR A 165 -15.17 -10.51 -4.91
N LEU A 166 -14.98 -10.90 -3.65
CA LEU A 166 -15.69 -12.01 -3.03
C LEU A 166 -17.20 -11.76 -2.96
N SER A 167 -17.62 -10.56 -2.55
CA SER A 167 -19.05 -10.17 -2.52
C SER A 167 -19.70 -10.24 -3.89
N SER A 168 -18.98 -9.88 -4.96
CA SER A 168 -19.51 -9.92 -6.33
C SER A 168 -19.84 -11.33 -6.84
N THR A 169 -19.36 -12.37 -6.15
CA THR A 169 -19.58 -13.78 -6.53
C THR A 169 -20.18 -14.62 -5.41
N GLY A 170 -20.54 -14.01 -4.27
CA GLY A 170 -21.06 -14.72 -3.09
C GLY A 170 -20.02 -15.62 -2.40
N GLY A 171 -18.73 -15.33 -2.57
CA GLY A 171 -17.62 -16.14 -2.05
C GLY A 171 -17.06 -15.71 -0.70
N ALA A 172 -16.09 -16.49 -0.20
CA ALA A 172 -15.30 -16.20 0.98
C ALA A 172 -13.82 -16.57 0.74
N ALA A 173 -12.93 -16.12 1.62
CA ALA A 173 -11.55 -16.58 1.64
C ALA A 173 -11.45 -17.92 2.40
N SER A 174 -10.78 -18.91 1.81
CA SER A 174 -10.60 -20.22 2.42
C SER A 174 -9.34 -20.26 3.29
N CYS A 175 -9.52 -20.36 4.61
CA CYS A 175 -8.47 -20.37 5.63
C CYS A 175 -8.43 -21.71 6.36
N GLY A 176 -8.22 -22.79 5.61
CA GLY A 176 -8.26 -24.16 6.11
C GLY A 176 -9.69 -24.58 6.46
N SER A 177 -9.95 -24.89 7.74
CA SER A 177 -11.30 -25.23 8.24
C SER A 177 -12.19 -24.01 8.47
N THR A 178 -11.63 -22.80 8.37
CA THR A 178 -12.36 -21.54 8.59
C THR A 178 -12.55 -20.80 7.27
N ALA A 179 -13.68 -20.11 7.14
CA ALA A 179 -13.93 -19.20 6.01
C ALA A 179 -13.96 -17.76 6.52
N VAL A 180 -13.22 -16.87 5.87
CA VAL A 180 -13.24 -15.44 6.18
C VAL A 180 -14.18 -14.74 5.20
N THR A 181 -15.22 -14.12 5.73
CA THR A 181 -16.28 -13.49 4.94
C THR A 181 -15.88 -12.07 4.48
N PRO A 182 -16.50 -11.54 3.41
CA PRO A 182 -16.29 -10.15 3.01
C PRO A 182 -16.55 -9.14 4.13
N SER A 183 -17.57 -9.36 4.97
CA SER A 183 -17.87 -8.46 6.10
C SER A 183 -16.79 -8.49 7.17
N THR A 184 -16.14 -9.64 7.41
CA THR A 184 -14.96 -9.73 8.27
C THR A 184 -13.81 -8.87 7.73
N LEU A 185 -13.55 -8.92 6.42
CA LEU A 185 -12.49 -8.12 5.78
C LEU A 185 -12.78 -6.63 5.86
N VAL A 186 -14.02 -6.22 5.57
CA VAL A 186 -14.45 -4.82 5.68
C VAL A 186 -14.32 -4.32 7.11
N SER A 187 -14.70 -5.15 8.09
CA SER A 187 -14.59 -4.79 9.52
C SER A 187 -13.14 -4.64 9.94
N LEU A 188 -12.24 -5.52 9.49
CA LEU A 188 -10.81 -5.44 9.80
C LEU A 188 -10.19 -4.18 9.18
N ALA A 189 -10.45 -3.91 7.90
CA ALA A 189 -9.98 -2.70 7.23
C ALA A 189 -10.52 -1.43 7.89
N LYS A 190 -11.78 -1.44 8.31
CA LYS A 190 -12.40 -0.32 9.03
C LYS A 190 -11.67 -0.04 10.35
N LYS A 191 -11.32 -1.07 11.13
CA LYS A 191 -10.54 -0.90 12.37
C LYS A 191 -9.20 -0.22 12.10
N GLN A 192 -8.51 -0.58 11.02
CA GLN A 192 -7.22 0.04 10.65
C GLN A 192 -7.40 1.52 10.26
N VAL A 193 -8.40 1.83 9.43
CA VAL A 193 -8.72 3.22 9.05
C VAL A 193 -9.14 4.03 10.28
N ASP A 194 -10.03 3.50 11.12
CA ASP A 194 -10.48 4.20 12.33
C ASP A 194 -9.30 4.44 13.30
N TYR A 195 -8.36 3.50 13.42
CA TYR A 195 -7.12 3.69 14.19
C TYR A 195 -6.31 4.88 13.65
N ILE A 196 -6.09 4.97 12.33
CA ILE A 196 -5.41 6.13 11.70
C ILE A 196 -6.15 7.44 12.02
N LEU A 197 -7.48 7.40 12.07
CA LEU A 197 -8.34 8.56 12.31
C LEU A 197 -8.52 8.92 13.79
N GLY A 198 -7.93 8.16 14.72
CA GLY A 198 -7.88 8.48 16.15
C GLY A 198 -8.56 7.49 17.09
N ALA A 199 -9.14 6.40 16.59
CA ALA A 199 -9.65 5.30 17.41
C ALA A 199 -8.51 4.38 17.88
N ASN A 200 -7.59 4.95 18.66
CA ASN A 200 -6.40 4.29 19.19
C ASN A 200 -6.18 4.69 20.66
N PRO A 201 -5.30 4.00 21.40
CA PRO A 201 -5.08 4.27 22.83
C PRO A 201 -4.68 5.72 23.14
N ALA A 202 -4.00 6.39 22.22
CA ALA A 202 -3.60 7.79 22.38
C ALA A 202 -4.73 8.79 22.10
N GLY A 203 -5.84 8.37 21.47
CA GLY A 203 -6.93 9.25 21.02
C GLY A 203 -6.43 10.31 20.03
N MET A 204 -5.48 9.97 19.17
CA MET A 204 -4.77 10.89 18.28
C MET A 204 -4.89 10.43 16.84
N SER A 205 -5.35 11.29 15.93
CA SER A 205 -5.29 10.97 14.50
C SER A 205 -3.84 11.00 14.03
N TYR A 206 -3.44 10.02 13.23
CA TYR A 206 -2.15 10.03 12.51
C TYR A 206 -2.27 10.68 11.12
N MET A 207 -3.43 11.24 10.79
CA MET A 207 -3.61 12.09 9.61
C MET A 207 -3.61 13.56 10.02
N VAL A 208 -2.64 14.31 9.51
CA VAL A 208 -2.42 15.71 9.84
C VAL A 208 -3.65 16.55 9.47
N GLY A 209 -4.09 17.40 10.40
CA GLY A 209 -5.25 18.27 10.23
C GLY A 209 -6.61 17.58 10.37
N PHE A 210 -6.65 16.30 10.75
CA PHE A 210 -7.89 15.57 11.00
C PHE A 210 -8.13 15.34 12.51
N GLY A 211 -9.37 15.55 12.95
CA GLY A 211 -9.75 15.37 14.37
C GLY A 211 -9.19 16.45 15.30
N ALA A 212 -9.43 16.28 16.61
CA ALA A 212 -9.03 17.27 17.62
C ALA A 212 -7.54 17.20 18.00
N ARG A 213 -6.89 16.05 17.79
CA ARG A 213 -5.47 15.80 18.11
C ARG A 213 -4.81 15.09 16.94
N TYR A 214 -3.74 15.67 16.41
CA TYR A 214 -2.97 15.17 15.27
C TYR A 214 -1.50 15.65 15.34
N PRO A 215 -0.54 15.01 14.62
CA PRO A 215 0.85 15.43 14.58
C PRO A 215 1.03 16.88 14.15
N ARG A 216 1.81 17.65 14.90
CA ARG A 216 2.10 19.06 14.61
C ARG A 216 3.56 19.31 14.30
N ARG A 217 4.42 18.28 14.29
CA ARG A 217 5.86 18.38 14.04
C ARG A 217 6.30 17.27 13.08
N VAL A 218 5.79 17.30 11.85
CA VAL A 218 6.04 16.26 10.85
C VAL A 218 7.40 16.44 10.17
N HIS A 219 8.06 15.34 9.80
CA HIS A 219 9.33 15.35 9.07
C HIS A 219 9.12 15.78 7.61
N HIS A 220 8.74 17.04 7.39
CA HIS A 220 8.42 17.57 6.06
C HIS A 220 8.86 19.03 5.93
N ARG A 221 9.84 19.27 5.04
CA ARG A 221 10.45 20.60 4.84
C ARG A 221 9.43 21.68 4.49
N GLY A 222 8.52 21.41 3.56
CA GLY A 222 7.50 22.38 3.16
C GLY A 222 6.45 22.67 4.25
N ALA A 223 6.35 21.81 5.26
CA ALA A 223 5.43 22.02 6.38
C ALA A 223 6.11 22.80 7.52
N SER A 224 7.40 22.52 7.75
CA SER A 224 8.18 23.16 8.81
C SER A 224 8.62 24.60 8.50
N MET A 225 8.96 24.87 7.24
CA MET A 225 9.47 26.18 6.80
C MET A 225 8.33 27.16 6.51
N PRO A 226 8.54 28.48 6.67
CA PRO A 226 7.55 29.48 6.28
C PRO A 226 7.22 29.38 4.79
N SER A 227 5.99 29.78 4.44
CA SER A 227 5.58 29.86 3.04
C SER A 227 6.38 30.94 2.31
N VAL A 228 6.45 30.86 0.97
CA VAL A 228 7.07 31.93 0.14
C VAL A 228 6.32 33.27 0.27
N HIS A 229 5.06 33.25 0.69
CA HIS A 229 4.28 34.46 0.95
C HIS A 229 4.74 35.15 2.23
N ASP A 230 5.01 34.40 3.29
CA ASP A 230 5.45 34.93 4.58
C ASP A 230 6.95 35.22 4.61
N HIS A 231 7.74 34.49 3.81
CA HIS A 231 9.18 34.65 3.69
C HIS A 231 9.62 34.54 2.21
N PRO A 232 9.55 35.65 1.44
CA PRO A 232 9.86 35.63 0.01
C PRO A 232 11.36 35.55 -0.31
N ALA A 233 12.22 35.80 0.68
CA ALA A 233 13.66 35.64 0.53
C ALA A 233 14.04 34.16 0.45
N ARG A 234 15.18 33.86 -0.19
CA ARG A 234 15.71 32.49 -0.23
C ARG A 234 16.23 32.10 1.16
N ILE A 235 15.90 30.89 1.58
CA ILE A 235 16.47 30.24 2.76
C ILE A 235 17.71 29.46 2.32
N GLY A 236 18.84 29.67 2.99
CA GLY A 236 20.09 28.95 2.71
C GLY A 236 20.00 27.45 3.06
N CYS A 237 20.91 26.64 2.50
CA CYS A 237 20.90 25.18 2.71
C CYS A 237 20.94 24.79 4.19
N ASP A 238 21.84 25.40 4.97
CA ASP A 238 22.04 25.06 6.38
C ASP A 238 21.04 25.78 7.29
N GLU A 239 20.48 26.91 6.84
CA GLU A 239 19.42 27.64 7.54
C GLU A 239 18.13 26.81 7.62
N GLY A 240 17.94 25.80 6.76
CA GLY A 240 16.80 24.88 6.89
C GLY A 240 16.78 24.10 8.21
N PHE A 241 17.95 23.84 8.81
CA PHE A 241 18.07 22.96 9.97
C PHE A 241 17.47 23.54 11.25
N HIS A 242 17.38 24.87 11.41
CA HIS A 242 16.72 25.42 12.59
C HIS A 242 15.21 25.12 12.59
N TYR A 243 14.58 24.97 11.41
CA TYR A 243 13.17 24.54 11.31
C TYR A 243 13.01 23.04 11.59
N LEU A 244 13.99 22.22 11.22
CA LEU A 244 14.00 20.80 11.54
C LEU A 244 14.03 20.59 13.06
N HIS A 245 14.97 21.24 13.74
CA HIS A 245 15.22 21.04 15.18
C HIS A 245 14.32 21.90 16.09
N SER A 246 13.47 22.76 15.54
CA SER A 246 12.57 23.58 16.33
C SER A 246 11.53 22.74 17.08
N SER A 247 11.23 23.12 18.32
CA SER A 247 10.10 22.61 19.11
C SER A 247 8.75 23.20 18.68
N ASP A 248 8.76 24.25 17.85
CA ASP A 248 7.55 24.86 17.33
C ASP A 248 6.79 23.93 16.38
N PRO A 249 5.45 24.04 16.33
CA PRO A 249 4.65 23.32 15.35
C PRO A 249 4.99 23.74 13.90
N ASP A 250 4.63 22.89 12.94
CA ASP A 250 4.65 23.19 11.50
C ASP A 250 4.01 24.54 11.19
N ARG A 251 4.72 25.36 10.41
CA ARG A 251 4.25 26.66 9.92
C ARG A 251 3.09 26.48 8.95
N ASN A 252 3.12 25.42 8.15
CA ASN A 252 2.05 25.04 7.24
C ASN A 252 1.47 23.69 7.66
N VAL A 253 0.17 23.64 7.96
CA VAL A 253 -0.49 22.37 8.27
C VAL A 253 -0.56 21.53 6.99
N LEU A 254 0.13 20.39 6.98
CA LEU A 254 0.16 19.47 5.84
C LEU A 254 -1.11 18.61 5.80
N VAL A 255 -2.26 19.25 5.58
CA VAL A 255 -3.58 18.63 5.70
C VAL A 255 -3.68 17.34 4.86
N GLY A 256 -4.13 16.27 5.51
CA GLY A 256 -4.37 14.96 4.89
C GLY A 256 -3.15 14.05 4.81
N ALA A 257 -1.94 14.53 5.13
CA ALA A 257 -0.76 13.67 5.18
C ALA A 257 -0.86 12.67 6.33
N VAL A 258 -0.54 11.40 6.06
CA VAL A 258 -0.44 10.36 7.08
C VAL A 258 1.01 10.12 7.40
N VAL A 259 1.38 10.25 8.67
CA VAL A 259 2.74 10.02 9.18
C VAL A 259 3.03 8.52 9.31
N GLY A 260 4.29 8.15 9.50
CA GLY A 260 4.74 6.75 9.70
C GLY A 260 4.04 6.00 10.84
N GLY A 261 3.53 6.71 11.86
CA GLY A 261 2.65 6.18 12.89
C GLY A 261 3.37 5.77 14.19
N PRO A 262 2.65 5.13 15.14
CA PRO A 262 3.23 4.72 16.42
C PRO A 262 4.12 3.48 16.27
N ASP A 263 4.91 3.22 17.31
CA ASP A 263 5.67 1.98 17.45
C ASP A 263 4.79 0.78 17.84
N GLN A 264 5.42 -0.38 18.03
CA GLN A 264 4.77 -1.65 18.39
C GLN A 264 3.94 -1.60 19.70
N SER A 265 4.16 -0.59 20.53
CA SER A 265 3.48 -0.39 21.82
C SER A 265 2.42 0.72 21.79
N ASP A 266 2.01 1.15 20.58
CA ASP A 266 1.08 2.26 20.34
C ASP A 266 1.63 3.63 20.78
N SER A 267 2.95 3.74 20.98
CA SER A 267 3.60 4.99 21.39
C SER A 267 4.05 5.82 20.18
N TYR A 268 3.74 7.12 20.20
CA TYR A 268 4.09 8.07 19.15
C TYR A 268 4.78 9.31 19.75
N SER A 269 5.93 9.67 19.18
CA SER A 269 6.67 10.88 19.53
C SER A 269 6.57 11.90 18.40
N ASP A 270 5.84 12.99 18.64
CA ASP A 270 5.63 14.09 17.70
C ASP A 270 6.89 14.99 17.61
N SER A 271 7.89 14.48 16.90
CA SER A 271 9.18 15.12 16.71
C SER A 271 9.61 15.04 15.26
N ARG A 272 10.03 16.18 14.72
CA ARG A 272 10.56 16.28 13.36
C ARG A 272 11.78 15.42 13.13
N ASP A 273 12.64 15.26 14.14
CA ASP A 273 13.83 14.41 14.03
C ASP A 273 13.50 12.91 14.02
N ASN A 274 12.28 12.54 14.44
CA ASN A 274 11.82 11.16 14.46
C ASN A 274 11.19 10.77 13.11
N TYR A 275 12.02 10.74 12.06
CA TYR A 275 11.55 10.42 10.69
C TYR A 275 10.81 9.07 10.62
N ALA A 276 11.23 8.07 11.41
CA ALA A 276 10.59 6.75 11.46
C ALA A 276 9.07 6.82 11.74
N GLN A 277 8.63 7.73 12.61
CA GLN A 277 7.22 7.88 12.97
C GLN A 277 6.56 9.10 12.34
N ALA A 278 7.30 10.20 12.16
CA ALA A 278 6.77 11.51 11.80
C ALA A 278 6.88 11.84 10.30
N GLU A 279 7.52 10.99 9.49
CA GLU A 279 7.63 11.19 8.04
C GLU A 279 6.35 10.75 7.34
N PRO A 280 5.68 11.64 6.59
CA PRO A 280 4.62 11.25 5.69
C PRO A 280 5.17 10.83 4.32
N SER A 281 4.51 9.89 3.67
CA SER A 281 4.90 9.43 2.33
C SER A 281 3.73 9.33 1.36
N THR A 282 4.02 9.50 0.08
CA THR A 282 2.99 9.41 -0.98
C THR A 282 2.40 8.01 -1.09
N TYR A 283 3.21 6.96 -0.90
CA TYR A 283 2.77 5.57 -0.94
C TYR A 283 1.97 5.13 0.28
N THR A 284 2.04 5.84 1.42
CA THR A 284 1.11 5.66 2.55
C THR A 284 -0.25 6.25 2.23
N ASN A 285 -0.29 7.46 1.67
CA ASN A 285 -1.54 8.13 1.34
C ASN A 285 -2.28 7.48 0.14
N ALA A 286 -1.54 6.96 -0.85
CA ALA A 286 -2.12 6.41 -2.08
C ALA A 286 -3.18 5.31 -1.86
N PRO A 287 -2.92 4.22 -1.10
CA PRO A 287 -3.93 3.21 -0.83
C PRO A 287 -5.02 3.69 0.14
N LEU A 288 -4.69 4.57 1.09
CA LEU A 288 -5.68 5.12 2.02
C LEU A 288 -6.82 5.85 1.29
N VAL A 289 -6.51 6.63 0.25
CA VAL A 289 -7.54 7.30 -0.56
C VAL A 289 -8.54 6.30 -1.13
N GLY A 290 -8.06 5.14 -1.58
CA GLY A 290 -8.93 4.04 -2.05
C GLY A 290 -9.81 3.45 -0.94
N ALA A 291 -9.26 3.27 0.26
CA ALA A 291 -10.02 2.79 1.42
C ALA A 291 -11.09 3.79 1.88
N LEU A 292 -10.75 5.09 1.95
CA LEU A 292 -11.70 6.16 2.27
C LEU A 292 -12.81 6.28 1.20
N ALA A 293 -12.45 6.13 -0.08
CA ALA A 293 -13.42 6.11 -1.17
C ALA A 293 -14.41 4.93 -1.04
N PHE A 294 -13.93 3.75 -0.61
CA PHE A 294 -14.82 2.61 -0.34
C PHE A 294 -15.85 2.94 0.76
N PHE A 295 -15.40 3.49 1.89
CA PHE A 295 -16.29 3.77 3.03
C PHE A 295 -17.23 4.96 2.80
N THR A 296 -16.87 5.90 1.92
CA THR A 296 -17.75 7.02 1.55
C THR A 296 -18.71 6.67 0.42
N GLY A 297 -18.30 5.80 -0.51
CA GLY A 297 -19.10 5.35 -1.65
C GLY A 297 -20.09 4.22 -1.35
N ALA A 298 -20.02 3.60 -0.18
CA ALA A 298 -21.00 2.59 0.28
C ALA A 298 -22.29 3.22 0.85
N ARG A 299 -22.57 4.49 0.53
CA ARG A 299 -23.82 5.19 0.85
C ARG A 299 -24.82 5.07 -0.28
#